data_AF-A0A7V7E6Z9-F1
#
_entry.id   AF-A0A7V7E6Z9-F1
#
_cell.length_a   1.000
_cell.length_b   1.000
_cell.length_c   1.000
_cell.angle_alpha   90.00
_cell.angle_beta   90.00
_cell.angle_gamma   90.00
#
_symmetry.space_group_name_H-M   'P 1'
#
loop_
_entity.id
_entity.type
_entity.pdbx_description
1 polymer ?
#
loop_
_entity_poly.entity_id
_entity_poly.type
_entity_poly.pdbx_seq_one_letter_code
_entity_poly.pdbx_strand_id
1 'polypeptide(L)' 'MSILDRVESLQAKHAALEAALEDESRRPLPDAVAVADLKRKKLQIKDELNRIVPQ' A
#
# COMPACT_ATOMS: atom_id res chain seq x y z
N MET A 1 7.88 19.53 9.80
CA MET A 1 7.30 18.44 8.98
C MET A 1 5.81 18.44 9.20
N SER A 2 5.05 18.70 8.15
CA SER A 2 3.58 18.82 8.19
C SER A 2 2.93 17.45 8.04
N ILE A 3 1.72 17.29 8.57
CA ILE A 3 0.92 16.07 8.43
C ILE A 3 0.75 15.67 6.95
N LEU A 4 0.63 16.67 6.06
CA LEU A 4 0.57 16.51 4.61
C LEU A 4 1.75 15.72 4.03
N ASP A 5 2.98 15.99 4.46
CA ASP A 5 4.19 15.29 3.99
C ASP A 5 4.17 13.79 4.39
N ARG A 6 3.64 13.52 5.58
CA ARG A 6 3.48 12.14 6.08
C ARG A 6 2.40 11.38 5.32
N VAL A 7 1.31 12.06 4.95
CA VAL A 7 0.22 11.53 4.11
C VAL A 7 0.73 11.25 2.70
N GLU A 8 1.47 12.16 2.08
CA GLU A 8 2.06 12.00 0.76
C GLU A 8 3.04 10.81 0.72
N SER A 9 3.89 10.71 1.73
CA SER A 9 4.82 9.58 1.89
C SER A 9 4.08 8.24 2.04
N LEU A 10 2.98 8.21 2.80
CA LEU A 10 2.15 7.01 2.95
C LEU A 10 1.42 6.67 1.65
N GLN A 11 0.87 7.65 0.94
CA GLN A 11 0.25 7.45 -0.37
C GLN A 11 1.25 6.94 -1.41
N ALA A 12 2.46 7.48 -1.45
CA ALA A 12 3.52 7.01 -2.34
C ALA A 12 3.89 5.54 -2.05
N LYS A 13 4.01 5.17 -0.76
CA LYS A 13 4.23 3.77 -0.36
C LYS A 13 3.04 2.88 -0.72
N HIS A 14 1.81 3.36 -0.57
CA HIS A 14 0.60 2.64 -0.95
C HIS A 14 0.58 2.35 -2.46
N ALA A 15 0.84 3.37 -3.28
CA ALA A 15 0.91 3.25 -4.74
C ALA A 15 2.00 2.27 -5.18
N ALA A 16 3.17 2.30 -4.54
CA ALA A 16 4.25 1.34 -4.82
C ALA A 16 3.85 -0.11 -4.48
N LEU A 17 3.16 -0.33 -3.34
CA LEU A 17 2.66 -1.65 -2.96
C LEU A 17 1.56 -2.14 -3.90
N GLU A 18 0.67 -1.26 -4.38
CA GLU A 18 -0.33 -1.59 -5.40
C GLU A 18 0.32 -1.98 -6.71
N ALA A 19 1.28 -1.20 -7.20
CA ALA A 19 2.00 -1.51 -8.43
C ALA A 19 2.74 -2.85 -8.33
N ALA A 20 3.38 -3.15 -7.19
CA ALA A 20 4.01 -4.44 -6.96
C ALA A 20 2.99 -5.58 -6.91
N LEU A 21 1.81 -5.36 -6.31
CA LEU A 21 0.72 -6.33 -6.26
C LEU A 21 0.16 -6.62 -7.65
N GLU A 22 -0.01 -5.58 -8.46
CA GLU A 22 -0.49 -5.68 -9.83
C GLU A 22 0.52 -6.39 -10.72
N ASP A 23 1.81 -6.06 -10.61
CA ASP A 23 2.89 -6.76 -11.33
C ASP A 23 2.89 -8.25 -10.99
N GLU A 24 2.86 -8.57 -9.69
CA GLU A 24 2.83 -9.94 -9.18
C GLU A 24 1.57 -10.68 -9.66
N SER A 25 0.40 -10.03 -9.62
CA SER A 25 -0.87 -10.61 -10.08
C SER A 25 -0.95 -10.76 -11.60
N ARG A 26 -0.12 -10.04 -12.36
CA ARG A 26 -0.02 -10.14 -13.82
C ARG A 26 0.93 -11.25 -14.26
N ARG A 27 1.76 -11.77 -13.35
CA ARG A 27 2.63 -12.91 -13.61
C ARG A 27 1.81 -14.19 -13.77
N PRO A 28 2.20 -15.09 -14.68
CA PRO A 28 1.51 -16.36 -14.89
C PRO A 28 1.60 -17.30 -13.67
N LEU A 29 2.62 -17.14 -12.82
CA LEU A 29 2.69 -17.74 -11.49
C LEU A 29 2.78 -16.61 -10.45
N PRO A 30 1.65 -16.14 -9.90
CA PRO A 30 1.66 -15.18 -8.82
C PRO A 30 2.05 -15.87 -7.50
N ASP A 31 3.00 -15.32 -6.76
CA ASP A 31 3.31 -15.77 -5.41
C ASP A 31 2.17 -15.38 -4.46
N ALA A 32 1.26 -16.32 -4.18
CA ALA A 32 0.09 -16.07 -3.34
C ALA A 32 0.45 -15.53 -1.94
N VAL A 33 1.61 -15.94 -1.40
CA VAL A 33 2.15 -15.42 -0.13
C VAL A 33 2.59 -13.97 -0.27
N ALA A 34 3.32 -13.62 -1.34
CA ALA A 34 3.73 -12.24 -1.61
C ALA A 34 2.51 -11.33 -1.85
N VAL A 35 1.53 -11.79 -2.63
CA VAL A 35 0.26 -11.08 -2.87
C VAL A 35 -0.50 -10.84 -1.56
N ALA A 36 -0.57 -11.85 -0.67
CA ALA A 36 -1.23 -11.70 0.62
C ALA A 36 -0.50 -10.72 1.55
N ASP A 37 0.84 -10.75 1.57
CA ASP A 37 1.67 -9.84 2.36
C ASP A 37 1.57 -8.39 1.85
N LEU A 38 1.63 -8.19 0.53
CA LEU A 38 1.43 -6.89 -0.12
C LEU A 38 0.02 -6.33 0.16
N LYS A 39 -1.03 -7.16 0.09
CA LYS A 39 -2.39 -6.76 0.47
C LYS A 39 -2.49 -6.34 1.94
N ARG A 40 -1.84 -7.07 2.85
CA ARG A 40 -1.80 -6.69 4.29
C ARG A 40 -1.10 -5.36 4.51
N LYS A 41 0.07 -5.16 3.90
CA LYS A 41 0.81 -3.89 3.97
C LYS A 41 -0.01 -2.74 3.41
N LYS A 42 -0.67 -2.94 2.27
CA LYS A 42 -1.59 -1.97 1.67
C LYS A 42 -2.72 -1.60 2.65
N LEU A 43 -3.33 -2.60 3.29
CA LEU A 43 -4.40 -2.40 4.27
C LEU A 43 -3.91 -1.60 5.48
N GLN A 44 -2.72 -1.91 6.00
CA GLN A 44 -2.12 -1.17 7.13
C GLN A 44 -1.85 0.28 6.79
N ILE A 45 -1.28 0.56 5.61
CA ILE A 45 -1.03 1.94 5.17
C ILE A 45 -2.34 2.70 4.98
N LYS A 46 -3.37 2.05 4.43
CA LYS A 46 -4.71 2.64 4.30
C LYS A 46 -5.32 2.96 5.66
N ASP A 47 -5.16 2.08 6.65
CA ASP A 47 -5.63 2.29 8.01
C ASP A 47 -4.88 3.44 8.71
N GLU A 48 -3.56 3.50 8.57
CA GLU A 48 -2.76 4.64 9.03
C GLU A 48 -3.19 5.95 8.35
N LEU A 49 -3.40 5.94 7.03
CA LEU A 49 -3.91 7.10 6.29
C LEU A 49 -5.27 7.55 6.82
N ASN A 50 -6.19 6.61 7.07
CA ASN A 50 -7.51 6.90 7.62
C ASN A 50 -7.44 7.46 9.05
N ARG A 51 -6.43 7.05 9.83
CA ARG A 51 -6.18 7.55 11.17
C ARG A 51 -5.60 8.96 11.17
N ILE A 52 -4.77 9.29 10.18
CA ILE A 52 -4.06 10.58 10.09
C ILE A 52 -4.91 11.63 9.35
N VAL A 53 -5.69 11.19 8.36
CA VAL A 53 -6.66 12.00 7.62
C VAL A 53 -8.05 11.48 7.98
N PRO A 54 -8.59 11.84 9.17
CA PRO A 54 -10.00 11.64 9.42
C PRO A 54 -10.75 12.57 8.44
N GLN A 55 -11.36 11.97 7.42
CA GLN A 55 -12.38 12.62 6.60
C GLN A 55 -13.64 12.81 7.44
#